data_AF-A0AAU2V7J1-F1
#
_entry.id   AF-A0AAU2V7J1-F1
#
_cell.length_a   1.000
_cell.length_b   1.000
_cell.length_c   1.000
_cell.angle_alpha   90.00
_cell.angle_beta   90.00
_cell.angle_gamma   90.00
#
_symmetry.space_group_name_H-M   'P 1'
#
loop_
_entity.id
_entity.type
_entity.pdbx_description
1 polymer ?
#
loop_
_entity_poly.entity_id
_entity_poly.type
_entity_poly.pdbx_seq_one_letter_code
_entity_poly.pdbx_strand_id
1 'polypeptide(L)' 'MLDTAASDDADFTKPRPGLIDPNSCPACARVKALGIEAAEIGDPELAAEWVELAYLHAELGHPWDHRWPA' A
#
# COMPACT_ATOMS: atom_id res chain seq x y z
N MET A 1 8.10 11.47 -8.11
CA MET A 1 7.84 11.30 -6.66
C MET A 1 6.39 10.87 -6.52
N LEU A 2 6.10 9.85 -5.71
CA LEU A 2 4.71 9.59 -5.33
C LEU A 2 4.21 10.77 -4.50
N ASP A 3 3.03 11.27 -4.82
CA ASP A 3 2.36 12.29 -4.01
C ASP A 3 1.81 11.63 -2.74
N THR A 4 2.56 11.76 -1.65
CA THR A 4 2.19 11.21 -0.35
C THR A 4 0.97 11.92 0.25
N ALA A 5 0.67 13.17 -0.15
CA ALA A 5 -0.50 13.88 0.34
C ALA A 5 -1.82 13.25 -0.15
N ALA A 6 -1.84 12.73 -1.38
CA ALA A 6 -2.95 11.94 -1.89
C ALA A 6 -3.12 10.59 -1.16
N SER A 7 -2.11 10.13 -0.42
CA SER A 7 -2.15 8.86 0.31
C SER A 7 -2.83 8.98 1.68
N ASP A 8 -2.86 10.18 2.27
CA ASP A 8 -3.45 10.42 3.59
C ASP A 8 -4.97 10.66 3.56
N ASP A 9 -5.53 11.03 2.40
CA ASP A 9 -6.97 11.27 2.20
C ASP A 9 -7.77 10.01 1.78
N ALA A 10 -7.13 8.84 1.68
CA ALA A 10 -7.78 7.62 1.22
C ALA A 10 -8.65 6.98 2.31
N ASP A 11 -9.97 6.99 2.12
CA ASP A 11 -10.91 6.24 2.96
C ASP A 11 -10.87 4.74 2.61
N PHE A 12 -10.05 3.98 3.35
CA PHE A 12 -9.89 2.54 3.19
C PHE A 12 -11.14 1.72 3.53
N THR A 13 -12.21 2.34 4.03
CA THR A 13 -13.48 1.67 4.35
C THR A 13 -14.42 1.53 3.15
N LYS A 14 -14.11 2.16 2.01
CA LYS A 14 -14.94 2.12 0.79
C LYS A 14 -14.21 1.45 -0.38
N PRO A 15 -14.91 0.69 -1.24
CA PRO A 15 -14.34 0.20 -2.48
C PRO A 15 -13.98 1.34 -3.42
N ARG A 16 -12.89 1.21 -4.18
CA ARG A 16 -12.44 2.25 -5.09
C ARG A 16 -13.08 2.10 -6.47
N PRO A 17 -13.36 3.21 -7.17
CA PRO A 17 -13.79 3.15 -8.56
C PRO A 17 -12.60 2.80 -9.48
N GLY A 18 -12.82 1.89 -10.44
CA GLY A 18 -11.86 1.59 -11.50
C GLY A 18 -11.00 0.34 -11.28
N LEU A 19 -10.05 0.11 -12.19
CA LEU A 19 -9.02 -0.92 -12.05
C LEU A 19 -7.96 -0.45 -11.07
N ILE A 20 -7.51 -1.36 -10.21
CA ILE A 20 -6.45 -1.10 -9.25
C ILE A 20 -5.11 -1.26 -9.97
N ASP A 21 -4.32 -0.20 -9.98
CA ASP A 21 -2.93 -0.22 -10.39
C ASP A 21 -2.04 0.16 -9.18
N PRO A 22 -0.87 -0.47 -9.00
CA PRO A 22 0.05 -0.12 -7.92
C PRO A 22 0.48 1.36 -7.91
N ASN A 23 0.41 2.05 -9.04
CA ASN A 23 0.69 3.49 -9.15
C ASN A 23 -0.56 4.37 -8.96
N SER A 24 -1.77 3.80 -8.97
CA SER A 24 -3.03 4.53 -8.70
C SER A 24 -3.60 4.26 -7.31
N CYS A 25 -2.96 3.37 -6.54
CA CYS A 25 -3.44 2.94 -5.22
C CYS A 25 -2.69 3.62 -4.06
N PRO A 26 -3.37 4.43 -3.23
CA PRO A 26 -2.81 4.99 -2.00
C PRO A 26 -2.19 3.96 -1.03
N ALA A 27 -2.84 2.79 -0.84
CA ALA A 27 -2.28 1.75 0.02
C ALA A 27 -0.99 1.15 -0.57
N CYS A 28 -1.00 0.80 -1.87
CA CYS A 28 0.20 0.26 -2.53
C CYS A 28 1.32 1.30 -2.55
N ALA A 29 0.99 2.56 -2.77
CA ALA A 29 1.90 3.70 -2.70
C ALA A 29 2.60 3.78 -1.34
N ARG A 30 1.84 3.66 -0.25
CA ARG A 30 2.38 3.69 1.13
C ARG A 30 3.28 2.49 1.43
N VAL A 31 2.85 1.27 1.06
CA VAL A 31 3.69 0.06 1.23
C VAL A 31 5.00 0.20 0.46
N LYS A 32 4.95 0.73 -0.76
CA LYS A 32 6.15 0.96 -1.58
C LYS A 32 7.06 2.04 -0.99
N ALA A 33 6.50 3.15 -0.51
CA ALA A 33 7.27 4.24 0.09
C ALA A 33 8.04 3.77 1.33
N LEU A 34 7.38 3.03 2.22
CA LEU A 34 8.02 2.48 3.42
C LEU A 34 9.15 1.50 3.08
N GLY A 35 8.95 0.64 2.08
CA GLY A 35 9.99 -0.29 1.63
C GLY A 35 11.21 0.40 1.00
N ILE A 36 10.98 1.50 0.26
CA ILE A 36 12.07 2.34 -0.28
C ILE A 36 12.83 3.00 0.87
N GLU A 37 12.12 3.61 1.82
CA GLU A 37 12.72 4.26 2.98
C GLU A 37 13.60 3.30 3.78
N ALA A 38 13.05 2.13 4.15
CA ALA A 38 13.79 1.08 4.86
C ALA A 38 15.08 0.67 4.14
N ALA A 39 15.03 0.53 2.81
CA ALA A 39 16.18 0.18 2.00
C ALA A 39 17.21 1.32 1.89
N GLU A 40 16.75 2.57 1.76
CA GLU A 40 17.61 3.75 1.63
C GLU A 40 18.39 4.05 2.91
N ILE A 41 17.74 3.94 4.07
CA ILE A 41 18.38 4.21 5.37
C ILE A 41 19.07 2.98 5.96
N GLY A 42 18.79 1.80 5.40
CA GLY A 42 19.35 0.52 5.86
C GLY A 42 18.87 0.11 7.26
N ASP A 43 17.64 0.47 7.62
CA ASP A 43 17.05 0.18 8.93
C ASP A 43 16.37 -1.19 8.94
N PRO A 44 16.89 -2.18 9.70
CA PRO A 44 16.33 -3.52 9.77
C PRO A 44 14.99 -3.59 10.52
N GLU A 45 14.72 -2.69 11.47
CA GLU A 45 13.45 -2.65 12.20
C GLU A 45 12.34 -2.14 11.27
N LEU A 46 12.61 -1.04 10.55
CA LEU A 46 11.68 -0.52 9.54
C LEU A 46 11.44 -1.52 8.40
N ALA A 47 12.46 -2.28 8.01
CA ALA A 47 12.31 -3.34 7.01
C ALA A 47 11.39 -4.47 7.51
N ALA A 48 11.46 -4.84 8.79
CA ALA A 48 10.58 -5.84 9.38
C ALA A 48 9.12 -5.35 9.42
N GLU A 49 8.90 -4.10 9.84
CA GLU A 49 7.56 -3.47 9.81
C GLU A 49 6.99 -3.43 8.39
N TRP A 50 7.83 -3.10 7.40
CA TRP A 50 7.44 -3.13 5.99
C TRP A 50 7.01 -4.51 5.52
N VAL A 51 7.73 -5.58 5.90
CA VAL A 51 7.36 -6.97 5.53
C VAL A 51 5.99 -7.33 6.09
N GLU A 52 5.73 -7.02 7.36
CA GLU A 52 4.43 -7.28 7.99
C GLU A 52 3.31 -6.51 7.29
N LEU A 53 3.52 -5.21 7.03
CA LEU A 53 2.55 -4.38 6.32
C LEU A 53 2.30 -4.88 4.90
N ALA A 54 3.35 -5.27 4.17
CA ALA A 54 3.24 -5.79 2.81
C ALA A 54 2.48 -7.12 2.78
N TYR A 55 2.72 -8.01 3.75
CA TYR A 55 1.99 -9.26 3.91
C TYR A 55 0.51 -9.00 4.18
N LEU A 56 0.20 -8.17 5.19
CA LEU A 56 -1.18 -7.80 5.50
C LEU A 56 -1.87 -7.13 4.31
N HIS A 57 -1.17 -6.28 3.56
CA HIS A 57 -1.71 -5.65 2.37
C HIS A 57 -1.98 -6.64 1.22
N ALA A 58 -1.15 -7.68 1.08
CA ALA A 58 -1.34 -8.72 0.07
C ALA A 58 -2.51 -9.66 0.44
N GLU A 59 -2.60 -10.05 1.72
CA GLU A 59 -3.64 -10.98 2.21
C GLU A 59 -5.01 -10.30 2.38
N LEU A 60 -5.02 -9.13 3.00
CA LEU A 60 -6.24 -8.38 3.31
C LEU A 60 -6.58 -7.35 2.24
N GLY A 61 -5.82 -7.30 1.14
CA GLY A 61 -5.91 -6.31 0.08
C GLY A 61 -7.35 -5.85 -0.09
N HIS A 62 -7.59 -4.56 0.19
CA HIS A 62 -8.90 -3.97 0.49
C HIS A 62 -10.05 -5.00 0.60
N PRO A 63 -10.53 -5.34 1.81
CA PRO A 63 -11.58 -6.34 2.03
C PRO A 63 -12.90 -6.08 1.26
N TRP A 64 -13.01 -4.92 0.60
CA TRP A 64 -14.15 -4.46 -0.19
C TRP A 64 -13.84 -4.23 -1.67
N ASP A 65 -12.58 -4.31 -2.12
CA ASP A 65 -12.14 -4.06 -3.50
C ASP A 65 -11.98 -5.37 -4.28
N HIS A 66 -12.76 -6.41 -3.90
CA HIS A 66 -12.88 -7.68 -4.59
C HIS A 66 -13.53 -7.48 -5.98
N ARG A 67 -12.75 -6.97 -6.92
CA ARG A 67 -12.94 -7.13 -8.37
C ARG A 67 -11.81 -7.94 -9.00
N TRP A 68 -11.14 -8.76 -8.20
CA TRP A 68 -10.34 -9.87 -8.73
C TRP A 68 -11.30 -10.82 -9.47
N PRO A 69 -11.02 -11.22 -10.72
CA PRO A 69 -11.88 -12.18 -11.40
C PRO A 69 -11.88 -13.48 -10.59
N ALA A 70 -13.07 -14.02 -10.37
CA ALA A 70 -13.24 -15.42 -10.00
C ALA A 70 -12.55 -16.34 -11.01
#